data_AF-A0A7I8EG57-F1
#
_entry.id   AF-A0A7I8EG57-F1
#
_cell.length_a   1.000
_cell.length_b   1.000
_cell.length_c   1.000
_cell.angle_alpha   90.00
_cell.angle_beta   90.00
_cell.angle_gamma   90.00
#
_symmetry.space_group_name_H-M   'P 1'
#
loop_
_entity.id
_entity.type
_entity.pdbx_description
1 polymer ?
#
loop_
_entity_poly.entity_id
_entity_poly.type
_entity_poly.pdbx_seq_one_letter_code
_entity_poly.pdbx_strand_id
1 'polypeptide(L)'
;MKIFAQEAIIYYNIIIDEHKERVFLVPYKDKWSLPYWETKQPPYWQDVASVNQMMKHKFAMNVTTLRCVTITYNSETRCQQRFYELENHDLISKPALGRWTKRQDLSAFIIPEQYDMVMKSFRDMYTMSVQRKPWTRKGWFDTAVSWIDKQAVHLGFQVIQPVEQMRIWERGCVMKIHTSLGILYFKALPPMFAHEIPLTIAMSKLHSQHFVELLAIEHEQNWMLMIDIGNRSLHTFSELELWKDTLRTYARLQIASVAYTDELVSLGCHNRCSEKIHAEVDSFLASLSTTYPHISDTVVEHVKGLSHQLKTECDLLSHCRIPSNN
;
A
#
# COMPACT_ATOMS: atom_id res chain seq x y z
N MET A 1 28.08 -10.11 10.76
CA MET A 1 26.99 -9.17 10.40
C MET A 1 26.94 -8.09 11.48
N LYS A 2 27.55 -6.93 11.26
CA LYS A 2 27.46 -5.81 12.21
C LYS A 2 26.00 -5.34 12.21
N ILE A 3 25.30 -5.58 13.31
CA ILE A 3 23.95 -5.04 13.53
C ILE A 3 24.16 -3.52 13.65
N PHE A 4 23.89 -2.79 12.57
CA PHE A 4 23.74 -1.34 12.67
C PHE A 4 22.68 -1.09 13.74
N ALA A 5 23.01 -0.32 14.77
CA ALA A 5 22.01 0.12 15.74
C ALA A 5 20.88 0.77 14.95
N GLN A 6 19.66 0.22 15.03
CA GLN A 6 18.52 0.77 14.31
C GLN A 6 18.31 2.21 14.75
N GLU A 7 18.57 3.11 13.83
CA GLU A 7 18.35 4.54 13.97
C GLU A 7 16.86 4.80 14.22
N ALA A 8 16.55 5.71 15.15
CA ALA A 8 15.17 6.00 15.53
C ALA A 8 14.42 6.61 14.33
N ILE A 9 13.22 6.09 14.05
CA ILE A 9 12.32 6.66 13.06
C ILE A 9 11.27 7.50 13.77
N ILE A 10 11.06 8.73 13.29
CA ILE A 10 10.02 9.64 13.76
C ILE A 10 8.85 9.61 12.77
N TYR A 11 7.65 9.46 13.30
CA TYR A 11 6.41 9.53 12.54
C TYR A 11 5.74 10.87 12.82
N TYR A 12 5.30 11.56 11.77
CA TYR A 12 4.50 12.79 11.83
C TYR A 12 3.17 12.58 11.13
N ASN A 13 2.08 13.04 11.73
CA ASN A 13 0.73 12.72 11.28
C ASN A 13 -0.04 13.99 10.93
N ILE A 14 -0.40 14.12 9.67
CA ILE A 14 -1.11 15.25 9.11
C ILE A 14 -2.61 14.94 9.16
N ILE A 15 -3.34 15.67 10.00
CA ILE A 15 -4.79 15.54 10.15
C ILE A 15 -5.40 16.88 9.78
N ILE A 16 -6.12 16.91 8.65
CA ILE A 16 -6.74 18.12 8.11
C ILE A 16 -8.26 18.02 8.19
N ASP A 17 -8.86 19.00 8.85
CA ASP A 17 -10.29 19.32 8.71
C ASP A 17 -10.43 20.25 7.50
N GLU A 18 -10.97 19.69 6.43
CA GLU A 18 -11.05 20.34 5.12
C GLU A 18 -12.11 21.42 5.07
N HIS A 19 -13.24 21.21 5.75
CA HIS A 19 -14.35 22.16 5.77
C HIS A 19 -13.95 23.46 6.46
N LYS A 20 -13.04 23.38 7.45
CA LYS A 20 -12.57 24.55 8.20
C LYS A 20 -11.14 24.95 7.87
N GLU A 21 -10.53 24.34 6.84
CA GLU A 21 -9.14 24.51 6.42
C GLU A 21 -8.16 24.64 7.60
N ARG A 22 -8.16 23.64 8.48
CA ARG A 22 -7.34 23.64 9.69
C ARG A 22 -6.65 22.29 9.89
N VAL A 23 -5.47 22.32 10.47
CA VAL A 23 -4.67 21.13 10.79
C VAL A 23 -4.56 20.98 12.30
N PHE A 24 -4.54 19.73 12.76
CA PHE A 24 -4.35 19.44 14.18
C PHE A 24 -2.87 19.46 14.55
N LEU A 25 -2.52 20.24 15.58
CA LEU A 25 -1.16 20.38 16.09
C LEU A 25 -1.09 20.08 17.58
N VAL A 26 0.07 19.63 18.02
CA VAL A 26 0.40 19.32 19.42
C VAL A 26 1.54 20.20 19.91
N PRO A 27 1.63 20.50 21.22
CA PRO A 27 2.72 21.30 21.77
C PRO A 27 4.08 20.63 21.51
N TYR A 28 5.09 21.41 21.12
CA TYR A 28 6.47 20.96 20.97
C TYR A 28 7.43 22.10 21.32
N LYS A 29 8.05 22.02 22.51
CA LYS A 29 8.84 23.13 23.08
C LYS A 29 8.01 24.43 23.04
N ASP A 30 8.56 25.52 22.53
CA ASP A 30 7.88 26.82 22.36
C ASP A 30 7.10 26.95 21.05
N LYS A 31 7.01 25.86 20.27
CA LYS A 31 6.32 25.81 18.98
C LYS A 31 5.23 24.74 18.97
N TRP A 32 4.65 24.53 17.81
CA TRP A 32 3.66 23.49 17.55
C TRP A 32 4.18 22.52 16.50
N SER A 33 3.85 21.24 16.68
CA SER A 33 4.23 20.17 15.75
C SER A 33 3.00 19.38 15.31
N LEU A 34 3.10 18.67 14.19
CA LEU A 34 2.21 17.57 13.89
C LEU A 34 2.25 16.51 15.01
N PRO A 35 1.14 15.81 15.31
CA PRO A 35 1.17 14.64 16.19
C PRO A 35 2.29 13.68 15.78
N TYR A 36 3.12 13.30 16.74
CA TYR A 36 4.34 12.55 16.46
C TYR A 36 4.65 11.49 17.51
N TRP A 37 5.43 10.48 17.09
CA TRP A 37 6.07 9.50 17.98
C TRP A 37 7.34 8.95 17.32
N GLU A 38 8.14 8.27 18.12
CA GLU A 38 9.40 7.67 17.69
C GLU A 38 9.40 6.16 17.95
N THR A 39 10.07 5.40 17.11
CA THR A 39 10.30 3.97 17.33
C THR A 39 11.64 3.53 16.75
N LYS A 40 12.29 2.58 17.43
CA LYS A 40 13.49 1.90 16.93
C LYS A 40 13.18 0.61 16.17
N GLN A 41 11.93 0.14 16.25
CA GLN A 41 11.44 -1.06 15.56
C GLN A 41 10.27 -0.66 14.65
N PRO A 42 10.54 0.14 13.60
CA PRO A 42 9.50 0.57 12.70
C PRO A 42 8.99 -0.62 11.87
N PRO A 43 7.68 -0.79 11.70
CA PRO A 43 7.19 -1.64 10.63
C PRO A 43 7.58 -1.05 9.27
N TYR A 44 7.37 -1.81 8.19
CA TYR A 44 7.58 -1.28 6.84
C TYR A 44 6.61 -0.12 6.61
N TRP A 45 6.97 0.87 5.78
CA TRP A 45 6.24 2.15 5.73
C TRP A 45 4.78 2.06 5.29
N GLN A 46 4.44 1.00 4.56
CA GLN A 46 3.07 0.71 4.12
C GLN A 46 2.24 -0.05 5.16
N ASP A 47 2.84 -0.57 6.23
CA ASP A 47 2.16 -1.27 7.31
C ASP A 47 1.75 -0.25 8.38
N VAL A 48 0.45 0.05 8.44
CA VAL A 48 -0.07 1.27 9.10
C VAL A 48 -0.89 1.01 10.35
N ALA A 49 -1.06 -0.25 10.76
CA ALA A 49 -1.78 -0.58 11.98
C ALA A 49 -1.22 0.17 13.22
N SER A 50 0.10 0.22 13.36
CA SER A 50 0.75 0.94 14.46
C SER A 50 0.55 2.45 14.41
N VAL A 51 0.38 3.03 13.20
CA VAL A 51 0.10 4.46 13.03
C VAL A 51 -1.26 4.78 13.65
N ASN A 52 -2.28 4.03 13.25
CA ASN A 52 -3.65 4.24 13.74
C ASN A 52 -3.77 3.93 15.25
N GLN A 53 -3.16 2.83 15.72
CA GLN A 53 -3.14 2.47 17.14
C GLN A 53 -2.45 3.52 18.00
N MET A 54 -1.32 4.09 17.54
CA MET A 54 -0.63 5.14 18.27
C MET A 54 -1.48 6.41 18.37
N MET A 55 -2.19 6.77 17.31
CA MET A 55 -3.13 7.90 17.34
C MET A 55 -4.27 7.68 18.33
N LYS A 56 -4.80 6.45 18.40
CA LYS A 56 -5.81 6.10 19.40
C LYS A 56 -5.25 6.16 20.82
N HIS A 57 -4.11 5.52 21.09
CA HIS A 57 -3.56 5.43 22.44
C HIS A 57 -3.02 6.76 22.97
N LYS A 58 -2.30 7.52 22.14
CA LYS A 58 -1.62 8.75 22.58
C LYS A 58 -2.50 9.99 22.47
N PHE A 59 -3.37 10.06 21.47
CA PHE A 59 -4.16 11.26 21.17
C PHE A 59 -5.67 11.05 21.28
N ALA A 60 -6.12 9.85 21.66
CA ALA A 60 -7.54 9.49 21.76
C ALA A 60 -8.34 9.73 20.47
N MET A 61 -7.70 9.58 19.31
CA MET A 61 -8.32 9.77 17.99
C MET A 61 -8.50 8.43 17.28
N ASN A 62 -9.72 8.13 16.84
CA ASN A 62 -9.97 7.10 15.85
C ASN A 62 -9.63 7.67 14.47
N VAL A 63 -8.67 7.05 13.79
CA VAL A 63 -8.17 7.52 12.51
C VAL A 63 -7.99 6.38 11.53
N THR A 64 -8.03 6.71 10.24
CA THR A 64 -7.54 5.85 9.18
C THR A 64 -6.38 6.52 8.46
N THR A 65 -5.34 5.76 8.13
CA THR A 65 -4.24 6.28 7.31
C THR A 65 -4.68 6.36 5.85
N LEU A 66 -4.58 7.54 5.23
CA LEU A 66 -4.90 7.76 3.82
C LEU A 66 -3.69 7.58 2.91
N ARG A 67 -2.49 7.98 3.34
CA ARG A 67 -1.24 7.74 2.58
C ARG A 67 0.00 8.08 3.40
N CYS A 68 1.14 7.54 2.98
CA CYS A 68 2.45 8.12 3.28
C CYS A 68 2.70 9.28 2.30
N VAL A 69 2.84 10.50 2.82
CA VAL A 69 3.08 11.72 2.03
C VAL A 69 4.53 11.80 1.57
N THR A 70 5.47 11.50 2.47
CA THR A 70 6.89 11.46 2.17
C THR A 70 7.65 10.66 3.23
N ILE A 71 8.83 10.19 2.84
CA ILE A 71 9.85 9.64 3.73
C ILE A 71 11.11 10.48 3.50
N THR A 72 11.58 11.14 4.55
CA THR A 72 12.82 11.92 4.51
C THR A 72 13.87 11.28 5.40
N TYR A 73 15.14 11.49 5.07
CA TYR A 73 16.27 11.04 5.88
C TYR A 73 17.17 12.24 6.14
N ASN A 74 17.40 12.53 7.42
CA ASN A 74 18.35 13.54 7.84
C ASN A 74 19.70 12.86 8.13
N SER A 75 20.71 13.17 7.32
CA SER A 75 22.04 12.56 7.41
C SER A 75 22.83 12.99 8.65
N GLU A 76 22.61 14.20 9.17
CA GLU A 76 23.30 14.76 10.33
C GLU A 76 22.82 14.09 11.63
N THR A 77 21.49 14.03 11.80
CA THR A 77 20.85 13.40 12.97
C THR A 77 20.68 11.89 12.81
N ARG A 78 20.98 11.37 11.61
CA ARG A 78 20.79 9.96 11.24
C ARG A 78 19.41 9.47 11.62
N CYS A 79 18.41 10.23 11.20
CA CYS A 79 17.04 10.04 11.60
C CYS A 79 16.14 10.03 10.36
N GLN A 80 15.37 8.96 10.20
CA GLN A 80 14.33 8.87 9.19
C GLN A 80 13.04 9.46 9.74
N GLN A 81 12.39 10.30 8.94
CA GLN A 81 11.08 10.87 9.26
C GLN A 81 10.06 10.38 8.24
N ARG A 82 8.87 10.00 8.72
CA ARG A 82 7.76 9.56 7.86
C ARG A 82 6.54 10.43 8.12
N PHE A 83 5.98 10.99 7.07
CA PHE A 83 4.81 11.86 7.16
C PHE A 83 3.59 11.10 6.62
N TYR A 84 2.57 10.90 7.44
CA TYR A 84 1.33 10.24 7.05
C TYR A 84 0.16 11.22 7.06
N GLU A 85 -0.67 11.18 6.02
CA GLU A 85 -1.96 11.88 5.99
C GLU A 85 -3.02 10.94 6.54
N LEU A 86 -3.77 11.39 7.54
CA LEU A 86 -4.80 10.60 8.21
C LEU A 86 -6.16 11.29 8.11
N GLU A 87 -7.19 10.46 8.04
CA GLU A 87 -8.58 10.85 8.25
C GLU A 87 -8.93 10.67 9.73
N ASN A 88 -9.55 11.67 10.34
CA ASN A 88 -10.04 11.61 11.72
C ASN A 88 -11.56 11.38 11.72
N HIS A 89 -12.00 10.33 12.39
CA HIS A 89 -13.40 9.93 12.49
C HIS A 89 -14.13 10.62 13.66
N ASP A 90 -13.39 11.33 14.52
CA ASP A 90 -13.90 11.97 15.74
C ASP A 90 -13.83 13.50 15.70
N LEU A 91 -14.07 14.15 14.56
CA LEU A 91 -13.88 15.61 14.38
C LEU A 91 -14.71 16.50 15.34
N ILE A 92 -15.76 15.94 15.93
CA ILE A 92 -16.66 16.65 16.87
C ILE A 92 -16.05 16.70 18.28
N SER A 93 -15.20 15.73 18.64
CA SER A 93 -14.61 15.62 19.97
C SER A 93 -13.48 16.63 20.16
N LYS A 94 -13.45 17.29 21.31
CA LYS A 94 -12.33 18.17 21.66
C LYS A 94 -11.09 17.29 21.92
N PRO A 95 -9.99 17.47 21.19
CA PRO A 95 -8.80 16.66 21.39
C PRO A 95 -8.21 16.90 22.78
N ALA A 96 -7.82 15.81 23.46
CA ALA A 96 -7.26 15.87 24.82
C ALA A 96 -5.88 16.56 24.86
N LEU A 97 -5.11 16.46 23.77
CA LEU A 97 -3.73 16.94 23.67
C LEU A 97 -3.51 17.67 22.35
N GLY A 98 -3.72 18.99 22.32
CA GLY A 98 -3.40 19.81 21.14
C GLY A 98 -4.47 20.82 20.77
N ARG A 99 -4.35 21.39 19.58
CA ARG A 99 -5.28 22.38 19.04
C ARG A 99 -5.44 22.25 17.53
N TRP A 100 -6.58 22.69 17.04
CA TRP A 100 -6.74 22.97 15.62
C TRP A 100 -6.18 24.36 15.30
N THR A 101 -5.38 24.46 14.25
CA THR A 101 -4.77 25.70 13.77
C THR A 101 -5.18 25.92 12.32
N LYS A 102 -5.73 27.11 12.03
CA LYS A 102 -6.16 27.48 10.67
C LYS A 102 -4.96 27.55 9.75
N ARG A 103 -5.16 27.16 8.49
CA ARG A 103 -4.13 27.17 7.44
C ARG A 103 -3.38 28.49 7.36
N GLN A 104 -4.09 29.62 7.41
CA GLN A 104 -3.52 30.97 7.32
C GLN A 104 -2.57 31.33 8.46
N ASP A 105 -2.73 30.70 9.64
CA ASP A 105 -1.95 31.03 10.83
C ASP A 105 -0.73 30.09 10.98
N LEU A 106 -0.60 29.08 10.12
CA LEU A 106 0.34 27.97 10.36
C LEU A 106 1.80 28.37 10.44
N SER A 107 2.25 29.26 9.54
CA SER A 107 3.65 29.68 9.46
C SER A 107 4.16 30.33 10.75
N ALA A 108 3.26 30.92 11.55
CA ALA A 108 3.62 31.54 12.82
C ALA A 108 3.85 30.52 13.96
N PHE A 109 3.26 29.32 13.86
CA PHE A 109 3.20 28.37 14.98
C PHE A 109 3.94 27.05 14.72
N ILE A 110 3.87 26.52 13.50
CA ILE A 110 4.42 25.21 13.18
C ILE A 110 5.94 25.26 13.04
N ILE A 111 6.59 24.15 13.39
CA ILE A 111 8.00 23.93 13.08
C ILE A 111 8.22 24.03 11.55
N PRO A 112 9.13 24.89 11.05
CA PRO A 112 9.31 25.15 9.62
C PRO A 112 9.48 23.91 8.75
N GLU A 113 10.20 22.91 9.25
CA GLU A 113 10.49 21.64 8.59
C GLU A 113 9.22 20.82 8.26
N GLN A 114 8.11 21.09 8.95
CA GLN A 114 6.83 20.41 8.74
C GLN A 114 5.86 21.24 7.89
N TYR A 115 6.08 22.55 7.76
CA TYR A 115 5.18 23.47 7.08
C TYR A 115 4.92 23.05 5.62
N ASP A 116 5.99 22.74 4.88
CA ASP A 116 5.88 22.36 3.47
C ASP A 116 5.08 21.08 3.26
N MET A 117 5.17 20.11 4.18
CA MET A 117 4.42 18.86 4.11
C MET A 117 2.93 19.07 4.37
N VAL A 118 2.58 19.96 5.29
CA VAL A 118 1.18 20.35 5.53
C VAL A 118 0.62 21.12 4.35
N MET A 119 1.37 22.08 3.82
CA MET A 119 0.94 22.85 2.65
C MET A 119 0.83 21.99 1.39
N LYS A 120 1.71 21.01 1.22
CA LYS A 120 1.57 19.98 0.18
C LYS A 120 0.26 19.22 0.34
N SER A 121 -0.09 18.80 1.56
CA SER A 121 -1.34 18.08 1.81
C SER A 121 -2.57 18.93 1.50
N PHE A 122 -2.57 20.22 1.88
CA PHE A 122 -3.62 21.16 1.46
C PHE A 122 -3.70 21.33 -0.06
N ARG A 123 -2.57 21.47 -0.77
CA ARG A 123 -2.58 21.57 -2.24
C ARG A 123 -3.14 20.32 -2.89
N ASP A 124 -2.68 19.14 -2.46
CA ASP A 124 -3.10 17.84 -2.99
C ASP A 124 -4.59 17.54 -2.76
N MET A 125 -5.27 18.25 -1.84
CA MET A 125 -6.72 18.15 -1.67
C MET A 125 -7.45 18.78 -2.87
N TYR A 126 -6.98 19.92 -3.36
CA TYR A 126 -7.63 20.67 -4.43
C TYR A 126 -7.26 20.18 -5.83
N THR A 127 -6.07 19.61 -6.00
CA THR A 127 -5.52 19.28 -7.33
C THR A 127 -5.68 17.82 -7.75
N MET A 128 -5.84 16.89 -6.81
CA MET A 128 -5.70 15.44 -7.09
C MET A 128 -6.96 14.62 -6.82
N SER A 129 -8.14 15.21 -6.62
CA SER A 129 -9.36 14.45 -6.25
C SER A 129 -9.67 13.31 -7.23
N VAL A 130 -9.38 13.50 -8.53
CA VAL A 130 -9.58 12.48 -9.59
C VAL A 130 -8.43 11.45 -9.65
N GLN A 131 -7.19 11.85 -9.30
CA GLN A 131 -6.01 10.97 -9.39
C GLN A 131 -5.71 10.19 -8.11
N ARG A 132 -6.35 10.53 -6.98
CA ARG A 132 -6.22 9.77 -5.73
C ARG A 132 -6.75 8.35 -5.93
N LYS A 133 -5.96 7.36 -5.49
CA LYS A 133 -6.39 5.96 -5.40
C LYS A 133 -7.64 5.90 -4.49
N PRO A 134 -8.57 4.95 -4.71
CA PRO A 134 -9.83 4.91 -3.98
C PRO A 134 -9.66 4.97 -2.45
N TRP A 135 -8.68 4.24 -1.92
CA TRP A 135 -8.40 4.14 -0.48
C TRP A 135 -7.59 5.29 0.13
N THR A 136 -7.36 6.38 -0.62
CA THR A 136 -6.68 7.59 -0.10
C THR A 136 -7.62 8.80 -0.05
N ARG A 137 -8.90 8.58 -0.35
CA ARG A 137 -9.98 9.57 -0.33
C ARG A 137 -10.68 9.51 1.03
N LYS A 138 -11.08 10.66 1.58
CA LYS A 138 -11.87 10.67 2.81
C LYS A 138 -13.22 9.97 2.65
N GLY A 139 -13.71 9.33 3.71
CA GLY A 139 -14.94 8.54 3.76
C GLY A 139 -14.83 7.14 3.14
N TRP A 140 -13.70 6.81 2.50
CA TRP A 140 -13.54 5.51 1.85
C TRP A 140 -13.57 4.36 2.87
N PHE A 141 -12.97 4.57 4.04
CA PHE A 141 -12.81 3.54 5.06
C PHE A 141 -14.17 3.15 5.63
N ASP A 142 -14.99 4.13 5.98
CA ASP A 142 -16.34 3.91 6.50
C ASP A 142 -17.23 3.23 5.45
N THR A 143 -17.07 3.59 4.18
CA THR A 143 -17.77 2.93 3.07
C THR A 143 -17.36 1.45 2.97
N ALA A 144 -16.06 1.16 3.05
CA ALA A 144 -15.54 -0.21 3.02
C ALA A 144 -15.97 -1.02 4.25
N VAL A 145 -15.92 -0.44 5.45
CA VAL A 145 -16.39 -1.07 6.69
C VAL A 145 -17.88 -1.39 6.61
N SER A 146 -18.70 -0.46 6.11
CA SER A 146 -20.14 -0.72 5.93
C SER A 146 -20.40 -1.88 4.97
N TRP A 147 -19.61 -2.01 3.91
CA TRP A 147 -19.69 -3.15 3.00
C TRP A 147 -19.24 -4.45 3.68
N ILE A 148 -18.10 -4.43 4.39
CA ILE A 148 -17.57 -5.57 5.16
C ILE A 148 -18.64 -6.08 6.14
N ASP A 149 -19.26 -5.20 6.92
CA ASP A 149 -20.26 -5.57 7.92
C ASP A 149 -21.47 -6.25 7.28
N LYS A 150 -21.95 -5.73 6.15
CA LYS A 150 -23.06 -6.34 5.38
C LYS A 150 -22.70 -7.73 4.87
N GLN A 151 -21.50 -7.89 4.30
CA GLN A 151 -21.05 -9.19 3.79
C GLN A 151 -20.82 -10.19 4.93
N ALA A 152 -20.21 -9.76 6.03
CA ALA A 152 -19.99 -10.59 7.21
C ALA A 152 -21.33 -11.15 7.73
N VAL A 153 -22.35 -10.29 7.92
CA VAL A 153 -23.69 -10.71 8.35
C VAL A 153 -24.32 -11.68 7.36
N HIS A 154 -24.25 -11.40 6.05
CA HIS A 154 -24.80 -12.27 5.01
C HIS A 154 -24.18 -13.67 5.02
N LEU A 155 -22.87 -13.74 5.31
CA LEU A 155 -22.09 -14.97 5.37
C LEU A 155 -22.15 -15.66 6.76
N GLY A 156 -22.94 -15.13 7.71
CA GLY A 156 -23.10 -15.70 9.05
C GLY A 156 -21.97 -15.39 10.04
N PHE A 157 -21.09 -14.44 9.71
CA PHE A 157 -20.06 -13.94 10.63
C PHE A 157 -20.59 -12.76 11.45
N GLN A 158 -20.14 -12.67 12.70
CA GLN A 158 -20.32 -11.48 13.52
C GLN A 158 -18.96 -10.80 13.71
N VAL A 159 -18.85 -9.52 13.33
CA VAL A 159 -17.65 -8.71 13.61
C VAL A 159 -17.61 -8.39 15.11
N ILE A 160 -16.48 -8.70 15.77
CA ILE A 160 -16.35 -8.64 17.24
C ILE A 160 -15.35 -7.58 17.72
N GLN A 161 -14.59 -6.97 16.80
CA GLN A 161 -13.66 -5.88 17.09
C GLN A 161 -13.69 -4.86 15.94
N PRO A 162 -13.25 -3.60 16.16
CA PRO A 162 -13.07 -2.64 15.09
C PRO A 162 -12.16 -3.20 13.99
N VAL A 163 -12.49 -2.90 12.73
CA VAL A 163 -11.69 -3.32 11.57
C VAL A 163 -10.29 -2.71 11.65
N GLU A 164 -9.27 -3.54 11.53
CA GLU A 164 -7.86 -3.11 11.58
C GLU A 164 -7.34 -2.83 10.16
N GLN A 165 -6.93 -1.59 9.90
CA GLN A 165 -6.22 -1.26 8.66
C GLN A 165 -4.75 -1.73 8.76
N MET A 166 -4.42 -2.81 8.04
CA MET A 166 -3.10 -3.42 8.11
C MET A 166 -2.09 -2.72 7.20
N ARG A 167 -2.48 -2.51 5.94
CA ARG A 167 -1.56 -2.06 4.88
C ARG A 167 -2.19 -1.04 3.96
N ILE A 168 -1.43 -0.04 3.53
CA ILE A 168 -1.84 0.92 2.50
C ILE A 168 -0.65 1.36 1.65
N TRP A 169 -0.82 1.29 0.32
CA TRP A 169 0.19 1.72 -0.66
C TRP A 169 -0.42 1.87 -2.07
N GLU A 170 0.41 2.01 -3.09
CA GLU A 170 -0.04 2.22 -4.48
C GLU A 170 -0.78 1.02 -5.08
N ARG A 171 -0.56 -0.18 -4.54
CA ARG A 171 -1.16 -1.43 -5.04
C ARG A 171 -2.41 -1.89 -4.29
N GLY A 172 -2.84 -1.18 -3.26
CA GLY A 172 -4.08 -1.52 -2.56
C GLY A 172 -4.11 -1.09 -1.10
N CYS A 173 -5.20 -1.49 -0.45
CA CYS A 173 -5.31 -1.50 1.01
C CYS A 173 -5.72 -2.89 1.49
N VAL A 174 -5.16 -3.32 2.61
CA VAL A 174 -5.52 -4.58 3.28
C VAL A 174 -6.05 -4.26 4.67
N MET A 175 -7.21 -4.81 5.01
CA MET A 175 -7.79 -4.75 6.34
C MET A 175 -8.00 -6.15 6.92
N LYS A 176 -7.94 -6.23 8.24
CA LYS A 176 -8.16 -7.45 9.00
C LYS A 176 -9.41 -7.28 9.86
N ILE A 177 -10.25 -8.31 9.87
CA ILE A 177 -11.56 -8.29 10.50
C ILE A 177 -11.62 -9.48 11.45
N HIS A 178 -11.76 -9.18 12.74
CA HIS A 178 -11.97 -10.18 13.78
C HIS A 178 -13.46 -10.54 13.84
N THR A 179 -13.77 -11.82 13.65
CA THR A 179 -15.15 -12.32 13.66
C THR A 179 -15.34 -13.46 14.66
N SER A 180 -16.60 -13.82 14.92
CA SER A 180 -16.99 -14.94 15.78
C SER A 180 -16.51 -16.31 15.30
N LEU A 181 -16.23 -16.48 13.99
CA LEU A 181 -15.86 -17.77 13.38
C LEU A 181 -14.42 -17.76 12.82
N GLY A 182 -13.62 -16.75 13.12
CA GLY A 182 -12.25 -16.63 12.65
C GLY A 182 -11.90 -15.22 12.19
N ILE A 183 -10.83 -15.11 11.41
CA ILE A 183 -10.36 -13.84 10.86
C ILE A 183 -10.73 -13.79 9.37
N LEU A 184 -11.24 -12.64 8.95
CA LEU A 184 -11.39 -12.31 7.53
C LEU A 184 -10.38 -11.24 7.14
N TYR A 185 -10.00 -11.23 5.86
CA TYR A 185 -9.23 -10.17 5.25
C TYR A 185 -10.01 -9.52 4.13
N PHE A 186 -9.96 -8.20 4.10
CA PHE A 186 -10.44 -7.38 3.00
C PHE A 186 -9.26 -6.83 2.23
N LYS A 187 -9.34 -6.86 0.89
CA LYS A 187 -8.36 -6.19 0.02
C LYS A 187 -9.08 -5.33 -1.02
N ALA A 188 -8.68 -4.06 -1.10
CA ALA A 188 -9.06 -3.15 -2.17
C ALA A 188 -7.94 -3.01 -3.19
N LEU A 189 -8.29 -3.07 -4.47
CA LEU A 189 -7.34 -3.09 -5.59
C LEU A 189 -7.49 -1.85 -6.48
N PRO A 190 -6.40 -1.34 -7.07
CA PRO A 190 -6.51 -0.32 -8.10
C PRO A 190 -7.08 -0.95 -9.37
N PRO A 191 -7.67 -0.15 -10.28
CA PRO A 191 -8.19 -0.66 -11.55
C PRO A 191 -7.18 -1.49 -12.36
N MET A 192 -5.90 -1.12 -12.35
CA MET A 192 -4.83 -1.87 -13.03
C MET A 192 -4.60 -3.30 -12.49
N PHE A 193 -5.06 -3.59 -11.27
CA PHE A 193 -5.00 -4.92 -10.64
C PHE A 193 -6.40 -5.54 -10.47
N ALA A 194 -7.43 -5.04 -11.15
CA ALA A 194 -8.78 -5.63 -11.12
C ALA A 194 -8.78 -7.12 -11.51
N HIS A 195 -7.87 -7.52 -12.41
CA HIS A 195 -7.68 -8.91 -12.83
C HIS A 195 -7.26 -9.87 -11.70
N GLU A 196 -6.77 -9.37 -10.55
CA GLU A 196 -6.44 -10.23 -9.40
C GLU A 196 -7.69 -10.98 -8.88
N ILE A 197 -8.89 -10.41 -8.99
CA ILE A 197 -10.13 -11.03 -8.51
C ILE A 197 -10.46 -12.30 -9.32
N PRO A 198 -10.71 -12.23 -10.66
CA PRO A 198 -10.99 -13.41 -11.45
C PRO A 198 -9.83 -14.42 -11.44
N LEU A 199 -8.58 -13.93 -11.38
CA LEU A 199 -7.41 -14.80 -11.24
C LEU A 199 -7.43 -15.57 -9.91
N THR A 200 -7.71 -14.92 -8.79
CA THR A 200 -7.79 -15.59 -7.48
C THR A 200 -8.90 -16.64 -7.47
N ILE A 201 -10.06 -16.35 -8.07
CA ILE A 201 -11.14 -17.33 -8.21
C ILE A 201 -10.65 -18.54 -9.01
N ALA A 202 -10.06 -18.34 -10.19
CA ALA A 202 -9.58 -19.44 -11.04
C ALA A 202 -8.52 -20.28 -10.32
N MET A 203 -7.54 -19.63 -9.69
CA MET A 203 -6.47 -20.33 -8.98
C MET A 203 -6.97 -21.07 -7.73
N SER A 204 -7.99 -20.55 -7.02
CA SER A 204 -8.61 -21.27 -5.90
C SER A 204 -9.31 -22.56 -6.33
N LYS A 205 -9.86 -22.61 -7.56
CA LYS A 205 -10.45 -23.82 -8.14
C LYS A 205 -9.40 -24.82 -8.58
N LEU A 206 -8.32 -24.35 -9.22
CA LEU A 206 -7.24 -25.21 -9.72
C LEU A 206 -6.34 -25.75 -8.59
N HIS A 207 -6.14 -24.96 -7.53
CA HIS A 207 -5.16 -25.20 -6.48
C HIS A 207 -5.70 -24.80 -5.11
N SER A 208 -6.84 -25.37 -4.71
CA SER A 208 -7.57 -25.03 -3.47
C SER A 208 -6.76 -25.17 -2.17
N GLN A 209 -5.70 -25.98 -2.16
CA GLN A 209 -4.80 -26.11 -1.01
C GLN A 209 -3.79 -24.96 -0.87
N HIS A 210 -3.62 -24.14 -1.92
CA HIS A 210 -2.57 -23.12 -2.01
C HIS A 210 -3.08 -21.71 -2.30
N PHE A 211 -4.35 -21.57 -2.68
CA PHE A 211 -4.97 -20.28 -2.96
C PHE A 211 -6.21 -20.09 -2.12
N VAL A 212 -6.43 -18.85 -1.70
CA VAL A 212 -7.56 -18.48 -0.85
C VAL A 212 -8.86 -18.43 -1.66
N GLU A 213 -9.93 -18.94 -1.07
CA GLU A 213 -11.29 -18.74 -1.58
C GLU A 213 -11.78 -17.32 -1.25
N LEU A 214 -12.38 -16.64 -2.23
CA LEU A 214 -13.03 -15.37 -2.01
C LEU A 214 -14.46 -15.60 -1.50
N LEU A 215 -14.77 -15.01 -0.35
CA LEU A 215 -16.08 -15.12 0.29
C LEU A 215 -17.09 -14.11 -0.27
N ALA A 216 -16.63 -12.91 -0.66
CA ALA A 216 -17.45 -11.87 -1.26
C ALA A 216 -16.60 -10.94 -2.13
N ILE A 217 -17.23 -10.32 -3.13
CA ILE A 217 -16.56 -9.45 -4.12
C ILE A 217 -17.43 -8.22 -4.37
N GLU A 218 -16.81 -7.05 -4.47
CA GLU A 218 -17.41 -5.83 -5.00
C GLU A 218 -16.71 -5.47 -6.31
N HIS A 219 -17.36 -5.72 -7.43
CA HIS A 219 -16.75 -5.57 -8.75
C HIS A 219 -16.47 -4.10 -9.09
N GLU A 220 -17.38 -3.17 -8.75
CA GLU A 220 -17.22 -1.77 -9.13
C GLU A 220 -16.04 -1.11 -8.41
N GLN A 221 -15.82 -1.50 -7.16
CA GLN A 221 -14.76 -0.94 -6.32
C GLN A 221 -13.49 -1.80 -6.29
N ASN A 222 -13.49 -2.96 -6.96
CA ASN A 222 -12.44 -3.98 -6.93
C ASN A 222 -12.08 -4.40 -5.49
N TRP A 223 -13.11 -4.75 -4.71
CA TRP A 223 -12.92 -5.29 -3.36
C TRP A 223 -13.10 -6.79 -3.33
N MET A 224 -12.33 -7.44 -2.47
CA MET A 224 -12.48 -8.85 -2.18
C MET A 224 -12.38 -9.09 -0.67
N LEU A 225 -13.24 -9.98 -0.19
CA LEU A 225 -13.26 -10.49 1.17
C LEU A 225 -12.84 -11.97 1.13
N MET A 226 -11.93 -12.36 2.01
CA MET A 226 -11.37 -13.71 2.02
C MET A 226 -11.17 -14.20 3.45
N ILE A 227 -11.14 -15.50 3.65
CA ILE A 227 -10.80 -16.10 4.94
C ILE A 227 -9.30 -15.96 5.22
N ASP A 228 -8.92 -15.91 6.49
CA ASP A 228 -7.52 -16.05 6.88
C ASP A 228 -6.97 -17.42 6.46
N ILE A 229 -5.80 -17.42 5.82
CA ILE A 229 -5.08 -18.63 5.40
C ILE A 229 -3.97 -19.04 6.37
N GLY A 230 -3.89 -18.38 7.52
CA GLY A 230 -3.00 -18.71 8.61
C GLY A 230 -2.02 -17.58 8.94
N ASN A 231 -1.45 -17.68 10.14
CA ASN A 231 -0.73 -16.58 10.79
C ASN A 231 0.81 -16.69 10.72
N ARG A 232 1.36 -17.64 9.96
CA ARG A 232 2.81 -17.89 9.93
C ARG A 232 3.41 -17.52 8.58
N SER A 233 4.14 -16.41 8.55
CA SER A 233 4.91 -15.99 7.39
C SER A 233 6.22 -16.77 7.30
N LEU A 234 6.62 -17.19 6.11
CA LEU A 234 7.90 -17.88 5.91
C LEU A 234 9.10 -17.06 6.41
N HIS A 235 8.98 -15.72 6.43
CA HIS A 235 9.98 -14.81 6.97
C HIS A 235 10.24 -14.96 8.48
N THR A 236 9.35 -15.61 9.24
CA THR A 236 9.55 -15.85 10.67
C THR A 236 10.36 -17.12 10.96
N PHE A 237 10.77 -17.86 9.93
CA PHE A 237 11.47 -19.13 10.04
C PHE A 237 12.88 -19.05 9.50
N SER A 238 13.82 -19.63 10.24
CA SER A 238 15.21 -19.80 9.82
C SER A 238 15.52 -21.20 9.28
N GLU A 239 14.58 -22.14 9.40
CA GLU A 239 14.75 -23.52 9.00
C GLU A 239 14.81 -23.65 7.46
N LEU A 240 16.00 -23.99 6.95
CA LEU A 240 16.25 -24.10 5.52
C LEU A 240 15.32 -25.10 4.80
N GLU A 241 14.94 -26.19 5.46
CA GLU A 241 14.07 -27.21 4.85
C GLU A 241 12.65 -26.68 4.58
N LEU A 242 12.10 -25.81 5.45
CA LEU A 242 10.81 -25.16 5.19
C LEU A 242 10.85 -24.26 3.95
N TRP A 243 11.96 -23.54 3.75
CA TRP A 243 12.18 -22.73 2.55
C TRP A 243 12.29 -23.60 1.30
N LYS A 244 13.05 -24.70 1.36
CA LYS A 244 13.17 -25.65 0.24
C LYS A 244 11.82 -26.25 -0.15
N ASP A 245 11.02 -26.67 0.84
CA ASP A 245 9.71 -27.27 0.59
C ASP A 245 8.70 -26.26 0.01
N THR A 246 8.74 -25.02 0.49
CA THR A 246 7.91 -23.94 -0.06
C THR A 246 8.29 -23.66 -1.51
N LEU A 247 9.59 -23.55 -1.83
CA LEU A 247 10.06 -23.31 -3.19
C LEU A 247 9.72 -24.47 -4.14
N ARG A 248 9.85 -25.72 -3.69
CA ARG A 248 9.43 -26.89 -4.49
C ARG A 248 7.93 -26.85 -4.79
N THR A 249 7.11 -26.50 -3.79
CA THR A 249 5.66 -26.38 -3.94
C THR A 249 5.32 -25.25 -4.93
N TYR A 250 5.96 -24.09 -4.78
CA TYR A 250 5.77 -22.96 -5.69
C TYR A 250 6.17 -23.31 -7.12
N ALA A 251 7.31 -23.99 -7.33
CA ALA A 251 7.73 -24.44 -8.65
C ALA A 251 6.73 -25.43 -9.29
N ARG A 252 6.18 -26.37 -8.52
CA ARG A 252 5.13 -27.29 -8.99
C ARG A 252 3.87 -26.53 -9.43
N LEU A 253 3.46 -25.51 -8.68
CA LEU A 253 2.33 -24.65 -9.05
C LEU A 253 2.60 -23.89 -10.35
N GLN A 254 3.79 -23.31 -10.50
CA GLN A 254 4.17 -22.61 -11.73
C GLN A 254 4.16 -23.55 -12.95
N ILE A 255 4.73 -24.75 -12.81
CA ILE A 255 4.76 -25.76 -13.88
C ILE A 255 3.33 -26.22 -14.23
N ALA A 256 2.49 -26.50 -13.24
CA ALA A 256 1.10 -26.90 -13.46
C ALA A 256 0.28 -25.79 -14.15
N SER A 257 0.56 -24.53 -13.82
CA SER A 257 -0.13 -23.37 -14.39
C SER A 257 0.10 -23.20 -15.90
N VAL A 258 1.18 -23.79 -16.47
CA VAL A 258 1.46 -23.72 -17.91
C VAL A 258 0.30 -24.29 -18.75
N ALA A 259 -0.38 -25.33 -18.26
CA ALA A 259 -1.53 -25.94 -18.94
C ALA A 259 -2.76 -25.02 -19.04
N TYR A 260 -2.79 -23.95 -18.25
CA TYR A 260 -3.92 -23.01 -18.16
C TYR A 260 -3.57 -21.62 -18.70
N THR A 261 -2.47 -21.50 -19.44
CA THR A 261 -1.92 -20.17 -19.69
C THR A 261 -2.87 -19.27 -20.50
N ASP A 262 -3.52 -19.81 -21.52
CA ASP A 262 -4.49 -19.03 -22.32
C ASP A 262 -5.67 -18.57 -21.48
N GLU A 263 -6.16 -19.43 -20.57
CA GLU A 263 -7.20 -19.08 -19.61
C GLU A 263 -6.73 -17.94 -18.69
N LEU A 264 -5.54 -18.07 -18.09
CA LEU A 264 -4.99 -17.04 -17.20
C LEU A 264 -4.80 -15.70 -17.93
N VAL A 265 -4.33 -15.72 -19.18
CA VAL A 265 -4.21 -14.51 -20.02
C VAL A 265 -5.58 -13.92 -20.32
N SER A 266 -6.59 -14.74 -20.62
CA SER A 266 -7.97 -14.27 -20.85
C SER A 266 -8.60 -13.62 -19.61
N LEU A 267 -8.16 -14.02 -18.40
CA LEU A 267 -8.57 -13.42 -17.13
C LEU A 267 -7.82 -12.13 -16.79
N GLY A 268 -6.88 -11.70 -17.65
CA GLY A 268 -6.15 -10.45 -17.52
C GLY A 268 -4.72 -10.57 -17.00
N CYS A 269 -4.17 -11.79 -16.85
CA CYS A 269 -2.73 -11.93 -16.64
C CYS A 269 -1.97 -11.35 -17.84
N HIS A 270 -0.95 -10.55 -17.54
CA HIS A 270 -0.11 -9.98 -18.57
C HIS A 270 0.72 -11.08 -19.24
N ASN A 271 0.55 -11.25 -20.56
CA ASN A 271 1.43 -12.07 -21.36
C ASN A 271 2.74 -11.30 -21.63
N ARG A 272 3.81 -11.69 -20.93
CA ARG A 272 5.14 -11.06 -20.95
C ARG A 272 6.20 -12.00 -21.54
N CYS A 273 5.89 -12.69 -22.64
CA CYS A 273 6.90 -13.46 -23.36
C CYS A 273 8.01 -12.55 -23.93
N SER A 274 9.18 -13.14 -24.19
CA SER A 274 10.38 -12.44 -24.69
C SER A 274 10.08 -11.60 -25.93
N GLU A 275 9.28 -12.13 -26.86
CA GLU A 275 8.96 -11.49 -28.13
C GLU A 275 8.12 -10.23 -27.92
N LYS A 276 7.16 -10.29 -26.97
CA LYS A 276 6.32 -9.13 -26.61
C LYS A 276 7.13 -8.07 -25.89
N ILE A 277 7.97 -8.46 -24.92
CA ILE A 277 8.85 -7.51 -24.23
C ILE A 277 9.78 -6.85 -25.24
N HIS A 278 10.42 -7.62 -26.12
CA HIS A 278 11.29 -7.12 -27.19
C HIS A 278 10.57 -6.07 -28.06
N ALA A 279 9.33 -6.36 -28.50
CA ALA A 279 8.53 -5.44 -29.31
C ALA A 279 8.13 -4.14 -28.57
N GLU A 280 7.99 -4.18 -27.25
CA GLU A 280 7.61 -3.03 -26.42
C GLU A 280 8.79 -2.10 -26.06
N VAL A 281 10.05 -2.56 -26.20
CA VAL A 281 11.25 -1.81 -25.78
C VAL A 281 11.26 -0.38 -26.35
N ASP A 282 11.13 -0.21 -27.66
CA ASP A 282 11.27 1.11 -28.28
C ASP A 282 10.13 2.06 -27.88
N SER A 283 8.91 1.54 -27.79
CA SER A 283 7.74 2.34 -27.38
C SER A 283 7.89 2.81 -25.93
N PHE A 284 8.31 1.92 -25.03
CA PHE A 284 8.62 2.27 -23.65
C PHE A 284 9.70 3.35 -23.59
N LEU A 285 10.82 3.16 -24.30
CA LEU A 285 11.94 4.10 -24.30
C LEU A 285 11.55 5.48 -24.87
N ALA A 286 10.69 5.51 -25.90
CA ALA A 286 10.16 6.75 -26.45
C ALA A 286 9.26 7.49 -25.45
N SER A 287 8.51 6.76 -24.62
CA SER A 287 7.59 7.32 -23.64
C SER A 287 8.25 7.79 -22.33
N LEU A 288 9.52 7.45 -22.09
CA LEU A 288 10.20 7.64 -20.79
C LEU A 288 10.09 9.07 -20.25
N SER A 289 10.43 10.08 -21.05
CA SER A 289 10.44 11.48 -20.61
C SER A 289 9.03 12.02 -20.32
N THR A 290 8.03 11.50 -21.01
CA THR A 290 6.62 11.89 -20.78
C THR A 290 6.05 11.18 -19.54
N THR A 291 6.36 9.90 -19.38
CA THR A 291 5.87 9.07 -18.28
C THR A 291 6.54 9.42 -16.96
N TYR A 292 7.83 9.76 -17.00
CA TYR A 292 8.66 10.04 -15.83
C TYR A 292 9.35 11.42 -15.96
N PRO A 293 8.59 12.53 -15.89
CA PRO A 293 9.12 13.88 -16.13
C PRO A 293 10.11 14.37 -15.05
N HIS A 294 10.28 13.61 -13.97
CA HIS A 294 11.19 13.90 -12.85
C HIS A 294 12.57 13.23 -13.02
N ILE A 295 12.74 12.37 -14.02
CA ILE A 295 14.04 11.77 -14.34
C ILE A 295 14.82 12.76 -15.20
N SER A 296 16.10 12.96 -14.91
CA SER A 296 16.95 13.89 -15.67
C SER A 296 17.15 13.43 -17.11
N ASP A 297 17.29 14.38 -18.03
CA ASP A 297 17.53 14.10 -19.45
C ASP A 297 18.74 13.19 -19.67
N THR A 298 19.80 13.36 -18.87
CA THR A 298 20.99 12.50 -18.90
C THR A 298 20.69 11.03 -18.62
N VAL A 299 19.79 10.75 -17.67
CA VAL A 299 19.37 9.37 -17.36
C VAL A 299 18.46 8.84 -18.46
N VAL A 300 17.56 9.67 -18.98
CA VAL A 300 16.69 9.29 -20.12
C VAL A 300 17.52 8.92 -21.34
N GLU A 301 18.53 9.72 -21.70
CA GLU A 301 19.44 9.46 -22.81
C GLU A 301 20.24 8.17 -22.59
N HIS A 302 20.78 7.97 -21.39
CA HIS A 302 21.50 6.75 -21.05
C HIS A 302 20.62 5.50 -21.23
N VAL A 303 19.39 5.51 -20.67
CA VAL A 303 18.47 4.38 -20.77
C VAL A 303 18.02 4.15 -22.22
N LYS A 304 17.79 5.21 -23.01
CA LYS A 304 17.51 5.09 -24.45
C LYS A 304 18.67 4.42 -25.20
N GLY A 305 19.91 4.72 -24.83
CA GLY A 305 21.10 4.07 -25.38
C GLY A 305 21.18 2.56 -25.14
N LEU A 306 20.42 2.02 -24.19
CA LEU A 306 20.38 0.58 -23.90
C LEU A 306 19.42 -0.22 -24.80
N SER A 307 18.68 0.40 -25.73
CA SER A 307 17.66 -0.29 -26.56
C SER A 307 18.18 -1.58 -27.20
N HIS A 308 19.33 -1.52 -27.88
CA HIS A 308 19.92 -2.69 -28.54
C HIS A 308 20.27 -3.80 -27.54
N GLN A 309 20.88 -3.44 -26.41
CA GLN A 309 21.24 -4.39 -25.37
C GLN A 309 20.00 -5.07 -24.79
N LEU A 310 18.96 -4.31 -24.43
CA LEU A 310 17.71 -4.84 -23.87
C LEU A 310 17.04 -5.82 -24.83
N LYS A 311 17.02 -5.51 -26.13
CA LYS A 311 16.50 -6.40 -27.17
C LYS A 311 17.31 -7.68 -27.31
N THR A 312 18.64 -7.56 -27.35
CA THR A 312 19.54 -8.72 -27.39
C THR A 312 19.33 -9.63 -26.17
N GLU A 313 19.14 -9.06 -24.99
CA GLU A 313 18.85 -9.82 -23.77
C GLU A 313 17.49 -10.53 -23.85
N CYS A 314 16.46 -9.89 -24.44
CA CYS A 314 15.17 -10.55 -24.70
C CYS A 314 15.32 -11.74 -25.66
N ASP A 315 16.13 -11.60 -26.72
CA ASP A 315 16.41 -12.68 -27.66
C ASP A 315 17.17 -13.82 -26.98
N LEU A 316 18.12 -13.53 -26.08
CA LEU A 316 18.79 -14.58 -25.30
C LEU A 316 17.81 -15.34 -24.39
N LEU A 317 16.82 -14.63 -23.81
CA LEU A 317 15.79 -15.25 -23.00
C LEU A 317 14.87 -16.18 -23.81
N SER A 318 14.57 -15.87 -25.08
CA SER A 318 13.75 -16.75 -25.93
C SER A 318 14.44 -18.08 -26.26
N HIS A 319 15.77 -18.11 -26.23
CA HIS A 319 16.57 -19.33 -26.37
C HIS A 319 16.70 -20.11 -25.05
N CYS A 320 16.38 -19.49 -23.92
CA CYS A 320 16.27 -20.22 -22.67
C CYS A 320 14.97 -21.05 -22.70
N ARG A 321 14.97 -22.25 -22.11
CA ARG A 321 13.76 -23.09 -22.00
C ARG A 321 12.76 -22.54 -20.97
N ILE A 322 12.51 -21.24 -20.99
CA ILE A 322 11.44 -20.60 -20.26
C ILE A 322 10.16 -20.90 -21.05
N PRO A 323 9.10 -21.44 -20.42
CA PRO A 323 7.85 -21.70 -21.12
C PRO A 323 7.34 -20.41 -21.80
N SER A 324 7.26 -20.43 -23.13
CA SER A 324 6.60 -19.39 -23.93
C SER A 324 5.17 -19.84 -24.23
N ASN A 325 4.22 -18.90 -24.19
CA ASN A 325 2.85 -19.17 -24.63
C ASN A 325 2.88 -19.29 -26.15
N ASN A 326 2.75 -20.50 -26.67
CA ASN A 326 2.63 -20.73 -28.11
C ASN A 326 1.20 -20.53 -28.57
#